data_AF-A0A9X7TMV0-F1
#
_entry.id   AF-A0A9X7TMV0-F1
#
_cell.length_a   1.000
_cell.length_b   1.000
_cell.length_c   1.000
_cell.angle_alpha   90.00
_cell.angle_beta   90.00
_cell.angle_gamma   90.00
#
_symmetry.space_group_name_H-M   'P 1'
#
loop_
_entity.id
_entity.type
_entity.pdbx_description
1 polymer ?
#
loop_
_entity_poly.entity_id
_entity_poly.type
_entity_poly.pdbx_seq_one_letter_code
_entity_poly.pdbx_strand_id
1 'polypeptide(L)' 'MICEKVFRSRAGKTVILRVYDNKVEITGDFFTTDDDLRLIEDSLNRGERPNAFILGVDIDELYEKFLECVKK' A
#
# COMPACT_ATOMS: atom_id res chain seq x y z
N MET A 1 -13.74 8.06 -0.35
CA MET A 1 -12.32 8.10 0.09
C MET A 1 -12.33 8.16 1.60
N ILE A 2 -11.93 7.08 2.26
CA ILE A 2 -11.97 6.97 3.72
C ILE A 2 -10.67 7.51 4.33
N CYS A 3 -9.55 7.25 3.65
CA CYS A 3 -8.22 7.58 4.13
C CYS A 3 -7.24 7.78 2.98
N GLU A 4 -6.34 8.75 3.12
CA GLU A 4 -5.15 8.90 2.27
C GLU A 4 -3.92 9.03 3.19
N LYS A 5 -2.85 8.32 2.85
CA LYS A 5 -1.56 8.38 3.52
C LYS A 5 -0.48 8.61 2.48
N VAL A 6 0.23 9.73 2.62
CA VAL A 6 1.45 10.00 1.87
C VAL A 6 2.61 9.83 2.85
N PHE A 7 3.52 8.91 2.55
CA PHE A 7 4.67 8.66 3.40
C PHE A 7 5.88 8.26 2.57
N ARG A 8 7.07 8.55 3.12
CA ARG A 8 8.32 8.04 2.57
C ARG A 8 8.63 6.74 3.27
N SER A 9 8.70 5.66 2.51
CA SER A 9 9.04 4.35 3.02
C SER A 9 10.46 4.34 3.59
N ARG A 10 10.69 3.53 4.63
CA ARG A 10 12.03 3.20 5.16
C ARG A 10 12.98 2.67 4.10
N ALA A 11 12.45 2.00 3.07
CA ALA A 11 13.21 1.53 1.92
C ALA A 11 13.52 2.64 0.88
N GLY A 12 13.09 3.88 1.13
CA GLY A 12 13.59 5.10 0.50
C GLY A 12 12.63 5.78 -0.48
N LYS A 13 11.57 5.09 -0.92
CA LYS A 13 10.59 5.59 -1.90
C LYS A 13 9.33 6.16 -1.26
N THR A 14 8.74 7.14 -1.92
CA THR A 14 7.46 7.76 -1.56
C THR A 14 6.31 6.88 -2.04
N VAL A 15 5.38 6.65 -1.12
CA VAL A 15 4.15 5.91 -1.37
C VAL A 15 2.97 6.81 -1.04
N ILE A 16 1.99 6.79 -1.93
CA ILE A 16 0.68 7.39 -1.79
C ILE A 16 -0.31 6.23 -1.74
N LEU A 17 -0.79 5.95 -0.54
CA LEU A 17 -1.79 4.93 -0.25
C LEU A 17 -3.16 5.61 -0.14
N ARG A 18 -4.12 5.18 -0.96
CA ARG A 18 -5.52 5.62 -0.89
C ARG A 18 -6.41 4.44 -0.58
N VAL A 19 -7.24 4.59 0.44
CA VAL A 19 -8.19 3.57 0.89
C VAL A 19 -9.61 4.10 0.71
N TYR A 20 -10.39 3.37 -0.08
CA TYR A 20 -11.81 3.59 -0.36
C TYR A 20 -12.62 2.46 0.28
N ASP A 21 -13.96 2.55 0.27
CA ASP A 21 -14.83 1.53 0.87
C ASP A 21 -14.70 0.14 0.23
N ASN A 22 -14.28 0.07 -1.03
CA ASN A 22 -14.23 -1.16 -1.82
C ASN A 22 -12.93 -1.32 -2.63
N LYS A 23 -11.95 -0.43 -2.42
CA LYS A 23 -10.72 -0.39 -3.21
C LYS A 23 -9.55 0.16 -2.39
N VAL A 24 -8.36 -0.40 -2.63
CA VAL A 24 -7.08 0.19 -2.23
C VAL A 24 -6.31 0.56 -3.49
N GLU A 25 -5.70 1.74 -3.51
CA GLU A 25 -4.81 2.18 -4.58
C GLU A 25 -3.46 2.59 -3.99
N ILE A 26 -2.38 2.14 -4.65
CA ILE A 26 -1.01 2.48 -4.29
C ILE A 26 -0.34 3.12 -5.49
N THR A 27 0.13 4.36 -5.30
CA THR A 27 0.88 5.11 -6.32
C THR A 27 2.11 5.75 -5.68
N GLY A 28 3.08 6.22 -6.48
CA GLY A 28 4.30 6.81 -5.92
C GLY A 28 5.49 6.76 -6.88
N ASP A 29 6.70 6.90 -6.34
CA ASP A 29 7.96 6.87 -7.09
C ASP A 29 8.76 5.57 -6.87
N PHE A 30 8.06 4.45 -6.72
CA PHE A 30 8.63 3.11 -6.58
C PHE A 30 8.67 2.33 -7.90
N PHE A 31 9.33 1.17 -7.90
CA PHE A 31 9.37 0.28 -9.05
C PHE A 31 8.71 -1.05 -8.72
N THR A 32 7.77 -1.48 -9.56
CA THR A 32 7.08 -2.77 -9.45
C THR A 32 6.48 -3.13 -10.80
N THR A 33 5.95 -4.34 -10.94
CA THR A 33 5.17 -4.75 -12.11
C THR A 33 3.69 -4.45 -11.89
N ASP A 34 2.91 -4.31 -12.96
CA ASP A 34 1.46 -4.09 -12.85
C ASP A 34 0.77 -5.27 -12.15
N ASP A 35 1.27 -6.49 -12.34
CA ASP A 35 0.73 -7.69 -11.72
C ASP A 35 1.02 -7.73 -10.21
N ASP A 36 2.27 -7.43 -9.81
CA ASP A 36 2.64 -7.35 -8.38
C ASP A 36 1.87 -6.24 -7.67
N LEU A 37 1.73 -5.07 -8.29
CA LEU A 37 0.98 -3.95 -7.73
C LEU A 37 -0.49 -4.35 -7.48
N ARG A 38 -1.13 -4.98 -8.47
CA ARG A 38 -2.50 -5.49 -8.34
C ARG A 38 -2.63 -6.50 -7.21
N LEU A 39 -1.71 -7.46 -7.10
CA LEU A 39 -1.73 -8.45 -6.02
C LEU A 39 -1.63 -7.81 -4.64
N ILE A 40 -0.86 -6.73 -4.51
CA ILE A 40 -0.72 -5.97 -3.26
C ILE A 40 -2.00 -5.21 -2.95
N GLU A 41 -2.54 -4.46 -3.91
CA GLU A 41 -3.79 -3.73 -3.75
C GLU A 41 -4.96 -4.65 -3.39
N ASP A 42 -5.08 -5.80 -4.06
CA ASP A 42 -6.10 -6.81 -3.79
C ASP A 42 -5.94 -7.44 -2.39
N SER A 43 -4.71 -7.73 -1.97
CA SER A 43 -4.44 -8.26 -0.63
C SER A 43 -4.83 -7.26 0.45
N LEU A 44 -4.45 -5.99 0.30
CA LEU A 44 -4.85 -4.93 1.23
C LEU A 44 -6.37 -4.73 1.23
N ASN A 45 -7.02 -4.80 0.07
CA ASN A 45 -8.47 -4.66 -0.01
C ASN A 45 -9.22 -5.79 0.74
N ARG A 46 -8.62 -6.98 0.86
CA ARG A 46 -9.12 -8.08 1.71
C ARG A 46 -8.74 -7.94 3.19
N GLY A 47 -7.94 -6.93 3.54
CA GLY A 47 -7.40 -6.75 4.90
C GLY A 47 -6.26 -7.73 5.22
N GLU A 48 -5.62 -8.30 4.21
CA GLU A 48 -4.54 -9.26 4.34
C GLU A 48 -3.17 -8.58 4.16
N ARG A 49 -2.15 -9.11 4.82
CA ARG A 49 -0.77 -8.66 4.60
C ARG A 49 -0.32 -9.07 3.19
N PRO A 50 0.20 -8.16 2.34
CA PRO A 50 0.69 -8.51 1.01
C PRO A 50 1.90 -9.45 1.06
N ASN A 51 1.95 -10.39 0.12
CA ASN A 51 3.09 -11.31 -0.07
C ASN A 51 3.97 -10.97 -1.28
N ALA A 52 3.56 -10.01 -2.10
CA ALA A 52 4.31 -9.52 -3.25
C ALA A 52 5.25 -8.37 -2.87
N PHE A 53 6.13 -7.97 -3.79
CA PHE A 53 7.24 -7.05 -3.54
C PHE A 53 7.16 -5.78 -4.40
N ILE A 54 7.47 -4.63 -3.78
CA ILE A 54 7.70 -3.36 -4.46
C ILE A 54 9.12 -2.92 -4.15
N LEU A 55 9.91 -2.65 -5.19
CA LEU A 55 11.30 -2.23 -5.01
C LEU A 55 11.36 -0.82 -4.40
N GLY A 56 12.02 -0.74 -3.24
CA GLY A 56 12.19 0.51 -2.50
C GLY A 56 11.01 0.87 -1.59
N VAL A 57 10.07 -0.05 -1.38
CA VAL A 57 8.97 0.07 -0.40
C VAL A 57 9.05 -1.08 0.60
N ASP A 58 9.03 -0.72 1.88
CA ASP A 58 8.87 -1.63 3.01
C ASP A 58 7.39 -2.05 3.11
N ILE A 59 7.12 -3.32 2.83
CA ILE A 59 5.75 -3.87 2.81
C ILE A 59 5.13 -3.91 4.20
N ASP A 60 5.92 -4.07 5.27
CA ASP A 60 5.41 -4.06 6.63
C ASP A 60 4.95 -2.65 7.01
N GLU A 61 5.75 -1.63 6.67
CA GLU A 61 5.36 -0.23 6.88
C GLU A 61 4.13 0.15 6.05
N LEU A 62 4.03 -0.30 4.79
CA LEU A 62 2.85 -0.10 3.97
C LEU A 62 1.60 -0.70 4.64
N TYR A 63 1.71 -1.92 5.17
CA TYR A 63 0.61 -2.59 5.85
C TYR A 63 0.24 -1.91 7.16
N GLU A 64 1.21 -1.43 7.94
CA GLU A 64 0.97 -0.61 9.13
C GLU A 64 0.16 0.66 8.78
N LYS A 65 0.54 1.38 7.72
CA LYS A 65 -0.16 2.59 7.27
C LYS A 65 -1.57 2.30 6.78
N PHE A 66 -1.78 1.15 6.16
CA PHE A 66 -3.12 0.66 5.81
C PHE A 66 -3.96 0.37 7.06
N LEU A 67 -3.40 -0.33 8.05
CA LEU A 67 -4.11 -0.65 9.29
C LEU A 67 -4.52 0.62 10.07
N GLU A 68 -3.71 1.68 10.05
CA GLU A 68 -4.09 2.99 10.62
C GLU A 68 -5.35 3.60 9.97
N CYS A 69 -5.66 3.24 8.72
CA CYS A 69 -6.86 3.71 8.03
C CYS A 69 -8.11 2.88 8.37
N VAL A 70 -7.95 1.58 8.59
CA VAL A 70 -9.07 0.64 8.80
C VAL A 70 -9.40 0.45 10.29
N LYS A 71 -8.38 0.48 11.16
CA LYS A 71 -8.55 0.43 12.62
C LYS A 71 -8.61 1.86 13.16
N LYS A 72 -9.81 2.43 13.19
CA LYS A 72 -10.11 3.59 14.04
C LYS A 72 -10.28 3.19 15.49
#